data_AF-A0ABD0SXR9-F1
#
_entry.id   AF-A0ABD0SXR9-F1
#
_cell.length_a   1.000
_cell.length_b   1.000
_cell.length_c   1.000
_cell.angle_alpha   90.00
_cell.angle_beta   90.00
_cell.angle_gamma   90.00
#
_symmetry.space_group_name_H-M   'P 1'
#
loop_
_entity.id
_entity.type
_entity.pdbx_description
1 polymer ?
#
loop_
_entity_poly.entity_id
_entity_poly.type
_entity_poly.pdbx_seq_one_letter_code
_entity_poly.pdbx_strand_id
1 'polypeptide(L)'
;MAVVLPNILYSAETWTVYRRHIRMLDRFHLKCLRKILHIRWSDRVRNTESYLMRRQLRWCGHVTRMTEERAAKRIFYSELEEGKRKHGGQLLRYKDVLKRHMKQCDINPSLWEQQAARRPEWRALVNSSVKGFENRRLLELDARRDELKARPPAAISYNYVNGVLSCPQCVRFFTNKIGYISHMRAHQRQSRS
;
A
#
# COMPACT_ATOMS: atom_id res chain seq x y z
N MET A 1 -1.98 -18.58 -8.12
CA MET A 1 -1.34 -17.54 -7.26
C MET A 1 -0.04 -17.99 -6.60
N ALA A 2 0.12 -19.30 -6.30
CA ALA A 2 1.27 -19.83 -5.57
C ALA A 2 2.64 -19.64 -6.27
N VAL A 3 2.69 -19.40 -7.59
CA VAL A 3 3.96 -19.33 -8.33
C VAL A 3 4.39 -17.89 -8.64
N VAL A 4 3.48 -17.00 -9.03
CA VAL A 4 3.82 -15.63 -9.47
C VAL A 4 4.39 -14.76 -8.35
N LEU A 5 3.79 -14.83 -7.15
CA LEU A 5 4.23 -14.04 -6.00
C LEU A 5 5.63 -14.46 -5.49
N PRO A 6 5.93 -15.76 -5.28
CA PRO A 6 7.27 -16.17 -4.87
C PRO A 6 8.37 -15.87 -5.89
N ASN A 7 8.07 -15.95 -7.19
CA ASN A 7 9.06 -15.63 -8.23
C ASN A 7 9.40 -14.14 -8.26
N ILE A 8 8.40 -13.27 -8.23
CA ILE A 8 8.62 -11.81 -8.27
C ILE A 8 9.21 -11.31 -6.95
N LEU A 9 8.78 -11.90 -5.84
CA LEU A 9 9.19 -11.49 -4.50
C LEU A 9 10.31 -12.38 -3.94
N TYR A 10 11.01 -13.08 -4.83
CA TYR A 10 12.23 -13.78 -4.47
C TYR A 10 13.22 -12.75 -3.93
N SER A 11 13.73 -12.99 -2.72
CA SER A 11 14.60 -12.05 -2.00
C SER A 11 13.96 -10.70 -1.61
N ALA A 12 12.64 -10.53 -1.71
CA ALA A 12 11.99 -9.28 -1.29
C ALA A 12 12.09 -9.00 0.23
N GLU A 13 12.54 -10.02 0.97
CA GLU A 13 12.88 -9.96 2.39
C GLU A 13 14.00 -8.95 2.69
N THR A 14 14.88 -8.66 1.73
CA THR A 14 16.02 -7.74 1.92
C THR A 14 15.84 -6.38 1.25
N TRP A 15 14.73 -6.15 0.55
CA TRP A 15 14.53 -4.92 -0.23
C TRP A 15 14.19 -3.71 0.64
N THR A 16 14.82 -2.57 0.34
CA THR A 16 14.44 -1.24 0.84
C THR A 16 13.34 -0.63 -0.04
N VAL A 17 12.11 -1.10 0.14
CA VAL A 17 10.99 -0.67 -0.71
C VAL A 17 10.39 0.68 -0.27
N TYR A 18 10.30 1.61 -1.22
CA TYR A 18 9.51 2.83 -1.07
C TYR A 18 8.03 2.53 -1.29
N ARG A 19 7.13 3.37 -0.74
CA ARG A 19 5.68 3.26 -0.97
C ARG A 19 5.30 3.21 -2.45
N ARG A 20 6.03 3.93 -3.31
CA ARG A 20 5.81 3.90 -4.77
C ARG A 20 6.08 2.51 -5.38
N HIS A 21 7.11 1.80 -4.88
CA HIS A 21 7.45 0.45 -5.34
C HIS A 21 6.37 -0.55 -4.91
N ILE A 22 5.91 -0.46 -3.65
CA ILE A 22 4.81 -1.29 -3.14
C ILE A 22 3.54 -1.09 -4.00
N ARG A 23 3.15 0.16 -4.28
CA ARG A 23 1.99 0.47 -5.14
C ARG A 23 2.16 -0.03 -6.58
N MET A 24 3.38 -0.08 -7.10
CA MET A 24 3.66 -0.59 -8.44
C MET A 24 3.52 -2.12 -8.46
N LEU A 25 4.11 -2.80 -7.46
CA LEU A 25 3.99 -4.24 -7.28
C LEU A 25 2.52 -4.64 -7.12
N ASP A 26 1.76 -3.97 -6.25
CA ASP A 26 0.33 -4.22 -6.06
C ASP A 26 -0.45 -4.17 -7.38
N ARG A 27 -0.22 -3.11 -8.18
CA ARG A 27 -0.86 -2.94 -9.48
C ARG A 27 -0.51 -4.08 -10.43
N PHE A 28 0.76 -4.46 -10.48
CA PHE A 28 1.22 -5.58 -11.29
C PHE A 28 0.57 -6.89 -10.84
N HIS A 29 0.59 -7.20 -9.55
CA HIS A 29 0.02 -8.42 -8.98
C HIS A 29 -1.48 -8.54 -9.25
N LEU A 30 -2.23 -7.45 -9.08
CA LEU A 30 -3.67 -7.42 -9.38
C LEU A 30 -3.92 -7.58 -10.89
N LYS A 31 -3.09 -7.00 -11.75
CA LYS A 31 -3.19 -7.17 -13.22
C LYS A 31 -2.95 -8.62 -13.63
N CYS A 32 -1.88 -9.25 -13.15
CA CYS A 32 -1.56 -10.65 -13.43
C CYS A 32 -2.64 -11.59 -12.90
N LEU A 33 -3.14 -11.37 -11.68
CA LEU A 33 -4.21 -12.17 -11.12
C LEU A 33 -5.48 -12.12 -11.98
N ARG A 34 -5.94 -10.93 -12.34
CA ARG A 34 -7.15 -10.77 -13.18
C ARG A 34 -6.99 -11.49 -14.52
N LYS A 35 -5.79 -11.45 -15.10
CA LYS A 35 -5.47 -12.12 -16.37
C LYS A 35 -5.45 -13.65 -16.25
N ILE A 36 -4.85 -14.20 -15.18
CA ILE A 36 -4.65 -15.65 -15.03
C ILE A 36 -5.92 -16.36 -14.54
N LEU A 37 -6.63 -15.75 -13.60
CA LEU A 37 -7.76 -16.39 -12.93
C LEU A 37 -9.11 -15.97 -13.52
N HIS A 38 -9.12 -15.22 -14.63
CA HIS A 38 -10.33 -14.60 -15.22
C HIS A 38 -11.19 -13.87 -14.16
N ILE A 39 -10.52 -13.29 -13.17
CA ILE A 39 -11.15 -12.78 -11.95
C ILE A 39 -11.89 -11.48 -12.23
N ARG A 40 -13.16 -11.44 -11.82
CA ARG A 40 -14.01 -10.25 -11.85
C ARG A 40 -13.59 -9.29 -10.73
N TRP A 41 -14.02 -8.04 -10.81
CA TRP A 41 -13.66 -7.01 -9.82
C TRP A 41 -14.07 -7.37 -8.35
N SER A 42 -14.90 -8.40 -8.16
CA SER A 42 -15.42 -8.89 -6.88
C SER A 42 -14.43 -9.62 -5.97
N ASP A 43 -13.34 -10.20 -6.47
CA ASP A 43 -12.65 -11.28 -5.73
C ASP A 43 -11.60 -10.83 -4.69
N ARG A 44 -11.68 -9.57 -4.22
CA ARG A 44 -10.96 -9.00 -3.05
C ARG A 44 -9.55 -9.58 -2.78
N VAL A 45 -8.68 -9.55 -3.79
CA VAL A 45 -7.36 -10.21 -3.70
C VAL A 45 -6.41 -9.50 -2.75
N ARG A 46 -5.69 -10.32 -1.98
CA ARG A 46 -4.72 -9.91 -0.93
C ARG A 46 -3.62 -9.02 -1.51
N ASN A 47 -3.37 -7.91 -0.83
CA ASN A 47 -2.39 -6.91 -1.21
C ASN A 47 -0.95 -7.37 -0.89
N THR A 48 0.03 -6.91 -1.66
CA THR A 48 1.44 -7.31 -1.54
C THR A 48 2.13 -6.71 -0.32
N GLU A 49 1.60 -5.62 0.24
CA GLU A 49 2.10 -4.96 1.45
C GLU A 49 2.07 -5.89 2.67
N SER A 50 0.94 -6.54 2.97
CA SER A 50 0.83 -7.48 4.11
C SER A 50 1.74 -8.71 3.93
N TYR A 51 1.92 -9.13 2.68
CA TYR A 51 2.83 -10.22 2.32
C TYR A 51 4.30 -9.87 2.54
N LEU A 52 4.73 -8.71 2.05
CA LEU A 52 6.09 -8.18 2.22
C LEU A 52 6.42 -7.99 3.70
N MET A 53 5.52 -7.36 4.45
CA MET A 53 5.67 -7.15 5.89
C MET A 53 5.92 -8.46 6.64
N ARG A 54 5.08 -9.48 6.40
CA ARG A 54 5.23 -10.79 7.04
C ARG A 54 6.56 -11.45 6.70
N ARG A 55 7.00 -11.37 5.45
CA ARG A 55 8.26 -11.94 5.00
C ARG A 55 9.46 -11.24 5.65
N GLN A 56 9.49 -9.92 5.60
CA GLN A 56 10.57 -9.13 6.18
C GLN A 56 10.68 -9.31 7.71
N LEU A 57 9.55 -9.34 8.43
CA LEU A 57 9.55 -9.59 9.87
C LEU A 57 9.97 -11.02 10.23
N ARG A 58 9.62 -12.02 9.41
CA ARG A 58 10.11 -13.39 9.60
C ARG A 58 11.61 -13.49 9.34
N TRP A 59 12.10 -12.85 8.29
CA TRP A 59 13.51 -12.78 7.95
C TRP A 59 14.32 -12.08 9.04
N CYS A 60 13.86 -10.93 9.55
CA CYS A 60 14.61 -10.22 10.59
C CYS A 60 14.77 -11.08 11.85
N GLY A 61 13.71 -11.75 12.32
CA GLY A 61 13.85 -12.68 13.43
C GLY A 61 14.71 -13.90 13.10
N HIS A 62 14.80 -14.32 11.83
CA HIS A 62 15.74 -15.37 11.44
C HIS A 62 17.19 -14.89 11.56
N VAL A 63 17.49 -13.68 11.09
CA VAL A 63 18.81 -13.05 11.17
C VAL A 63 19.26 -12.89 12.62
N THR A 64 18.37 -12.49 13.55
CA THR A 64 18.76 -12.36 14.97
C THR A 64 19.13 -13.70 15.62
N ARG A 65 18.52 -14.80 15.17
CA ARG A 65 18.83 -16.16 15.63
C ARG A 65 20.03 -16.80 14.92
N MET A 66 20.62 -16.15 13.91
CA MET A 66 21.84 -16.64 13.28
C MET A 66 23.05 -16.47 14.22
N THR A 67 24.11 -17.22 13.96
CA THR A 67 25.41 -17.01 14.62
C THR A 67 26.01 -15.67 14.22
N GLU A 68 26.78 -15.04 15.12
CA GLU A 68 27.41 -13.72 14.88
C GLU A 68 28.44 -13.76 13.74
N GLU A 69 29.00 -14.92 13.42
CA GLU A 69 29.94 -15.09 12.31
C GLU A 69 29.28 -14.88 10.94
N ARG A 70 27.95 -15.07 10.83
CA ARG A 70 27.24 -14.97 9.57
C ARG A 70 27.23 -13.52 9.08
N ALA A 71 27.68 -13.32 7.84
CA ALA A 71 27.70 -12.02 7.19
C ALA A 71 26.35 -11.29 7.25
N ALA A 72 25.23 -12.01 7.10
CA ALA A 72 23.90 -11.42 7.19
C ALA A 72 23.61 -10.75 8.54
N LYS A 73 24.00 -11.37 9.66
CA LYS A 73 23.82 -10.82 11.00
C LYS A 73 24.77 -9.65 11.24
N ARG A 74 26.04 -9.81 10.83
CA ARG A 74 27.05 -8.73 10.89
C ARG A 74 26.62 -7.49 10.12
N ILE A 75 26.13 -7.64 8.88
CA ILE A 75 25.65 -6.52 8.06
C ILE A 75 24.36 -5.92 8.63
N PHE A 76 23.52 -6.72 9.26
CA PHE A 76 22.27 -6.24 9.85
C PHE A 76 22.52 -5.34 11.07
N TYR A 77 23.52 -5.69 11.88
CA TYR A 77 23.91 -4.96 13.08
C TYR A 77 25.07 -3.98 12.87
N SER A 78 25.69 -3.95 11.69
CA SER A 78 26.79 -3.05 11.43
C SER A 78 26.32 -1.61 11.50
N GLU A 79 27.05 -0.81 12.28
CA GLU A 79 26.93 0.63 12.29
C GLU A 79 28.25 1.21 11.77
N LEU A 80 28.18 2.34 11.06
CA LEU A 80 29.38 3.03 10.59
C LEU A 80 30.07 3.65 11.81
N GLU A 81 31.26 3.18 12.14
CA GLU A 81 32.09 3.67 13.25
C GLU A 81 32.57 5.10 12.98
N GLU A 82 32.94 5.40 11.72
CA GLU A 82 33.38 6.71 11.28
C GLU A 82 32.66 7.16 10.00
N GLY A 83 32.31 8.45 9.94
CA GLY A 83 31.74 9.09 8.75
C GLY A 83 30.58 10.03 9.05
N LYS A 84 30.72 11.30 8.64
CA LYS A 84 29.60 12.26 8.66
C LYS A 84 28.67 11.97 7.48
N ARG A 85 27.38 11.82 7.78
CA ARG A 85 26.34 11.66 6.74
C ARG A 85 26.13 12.99 6.03
N LYS A 86 25.97 12.95 4.71
CA LYS A 86 25.63 14.14 3.92
C LYS A 86 24.32 14.75 4.44
N HIS A 87 24.29 16.07 4.57
CA HIS A 87 23.09 16.82 4.91
C HIS A 87 22.13 16.80 3.70
N GLY A 88 20.84 16.56 3.92
CA GLY A 88 19.85 16.32 2.88
C GLY A 88 19.27 14.91 2.92
N GLY A 89 17.97 14.77 2.64
CA GLY A 89 17.14 13.58 2.91
C GLY A 89 17.85 12.24 2.77
N GLN A 90 18.16 11.62 3.91
CA GLN A 90 18.93 10.38 3.95
C GLN A 90 18.17 9.24 3.25
N LEU A 91 18.90 8.43 2.46
CA LEU A 91 18.34 7.27 1.77
C LEU A 91 17.66 6.32 2.77
N LEU A 92 16.51 5.78 2.38
CA LEU A 92 15.74 4.84 3.19
C LEU A 92 16.55 3.58 3.48
N ARG A 93 16.88 3.32 4.76
CA ARG A 93 17.59 2.11 5.18
C ARG A 93 16.62 0.96 5.43
N TYR A 94 17.15 -0.25 5.38
CA TYR A 94 16.39 -1.46 5.70
C TYR A 94 15.85 -1.46 7.14
N LYS A 95 16.68 -1.04 8.11
CA LYS A 95 16.29 -0.85 9.53
C LYS A 95 15.10 0.11 9.67
N ASP A 96 15.02 1.15 8.84
CA ASP A 96 13.92 2.12 8.86
C ASP A 96 12.61 1.51 8.32
N VAL A 97 12.70 0.64 7.31
CA VAL A 97 11.55 -0.13 6.79
C VAL A 97 11.02 -1.11 7.84
N LEU A 98 11.92 -1.85 8.50
CA LEU A 98 11.55 -2.77 9.58
C LEU A 98 10.88 -2.05 10.76
N LYS A 99 11.45 -0.93 11.22
CA LYS A 99 10.84 -0.12 12.28
C LYS A 99 9.43 0.36 11.91
N ARG A 100 9.22 0.75 10.65
CA ARG A 100 7.90 1.11 10.14
C ARG A 100 6.93 -0.07 10.21
N HIS A 101 7.36 -1.24 9.76
CA HIS A 101 6.53 -2.46 9.80
C HIS A 101 6.20 -2.87 11.23
N MET A 102 7.17 -2.84 12.14
CA MET A 102 6.95 -3.10 13.56
C MET A 102 5.92 -2.14 14.15
N LYS A 103 6.05 -0.83 13.89
CA LYS A 103 5.07 0.17 14.33
C LYS A 103 3.67 -0.06 13.74
N GLN A 104 3.57 -0.45 12.47
CA GLN A 104 2.27 -0.75 11.83
C GLN A 104 1.62 -2.05 12.36
N CYS A 105 2.45 -2.97 12.85
CA CYS A 105 2.07 -4.27 13.40
C CYS A 105 1.98 -4.28 14.93
N ASP A 106 2.09 -3.13 15.60
CA ASP A 106 2.10 -2.99 17.06
C ASP A 106 3.16 -3.86 17.77
N ILE A 107 4.29 -4.10 17.10
CA ILE A 107 5.44 -4.79 17.68
C ILE A 107 6.39 -3.73 18.25
N ASN A 108 6.77 -3.88 19.52
CA ASN A 108 7.67 -2.94 20.19
C ASN A 108 9.11 -3.05 19.61
N PRO A 109 9.66 -1.97 19.01
CA PRO A 109 11.00 -1.98 18.42
C PRO A 109 12.16 -2.18 19.40
N SER A 110 11.92 -2.11 20.72
CA SER A 110 12.97 -2.34 21.74
C SER A 110 12.99 -3.79 22.25
N LEU A 111 11.85 -4.49 22.20
CA LEU A 111 11.70 -5.83 22.79
C LEU A 111 11.66 -6.96 21.75
N TRP A 112 11.55 -6.62 20.46
CA TRP A 112 11.36 -7.61 19.40
C TRP A 112 12.51 -8.63 19.28
N GLU A 113 13.74 -8.30 19.68
CA GLU A 113 14.87 -9.23 19.60
C GLU A 113 14.73 -10.38 20.60
N GLN A 114 14.31 -10.06 21.83
CA GLN A 114 14.01 -11.05 22.86
C GLN A 114 12.84 -11.94 22.42
N GLN A 115 11.79 -11.34 21.86
CA GLN A 115 10.65 -12.07 21.31
C GLN A 115 11.05 -12.93 20.10
N ALA A 116 12.01 -12.46 19.30
CA ALA A 116 12.52 -13.19 18.15
C ALA A 116 13.40 -14.37 18.52
N ALA A 117 13.98 -14.44 19.73
CA ALA A 117 14.80 -15.57 20.17
C ALA A 117 14.02 -16.90 20.09
N ARG A 118 12.74 -16.88 20.48
CA ARG A 118 11.86 -18.05 20.40
C ARG A 118 11.15 -18.10 19.04
N ARG A 119 11.66 -18.94 18.13
CA ARG A 119 11.12 -19.12 16.76
C ARG A 119 9.60 -19.34 16.68
N PRO A 120 8.97 -20.25 17.46
CA PRO A 120 7.53 -20.49 17.34
C PRO A 120 6.71 -19.28 17.81
N GLU A 121 7.08 -18.67 18.93
CA GLU A 121 6.43 -17.48 19.47
C GLU A 121 6.55 -16.29 18.51
N TRP A 122 7.75 -16.06 17.96
CA TRP A 122 7.97 -15.04 16.94
C TRP A 122 7.09 -15.24 15.70
N ARG A 123 7.00 -16.48 15.21
CA ARG A 123 6.16 -16.80 14.05
C ARG A 123 4.68 -16.56 14.35
N ALA A 124 4.22 -16.93 15.53
CA ALA A 124 2.84 -16.70 15.97
C ALA A 124 2.54 -15.20 16.08
N LEU A 125 3.42 -14.43 16.75
CA LEU A 125 3.32 -12.98 16.90
C LEU A 125 3.29 -12.25 15.56
N VAL A 126 4.23 -12.56 14.65
CA VAL A 126 4.26 -11.92 13.32
C VAL A 126 2.98 -12.24 12.54
N ASN A 127 2.45 -13.45 12.65
CA ASN A 127 1.21 -13.80 11.96
C ASN A 127 0.00 -13.06 12.54
N SER A 128 -0.15 -12.99 13.86
CA SER A 128 -1.27 -12.30 14.51
C SER A 128 -1.19 -10.79 14.26
N SER A 129 -0.02 -10.19 14.44
CA SER A 129 0.21 -8.76 14.23
C SER A 129 -0.01 -8.32 12.77
N VAL A 130 0.48 -9.10 11.79
CA VAL A 130 0.23 -8.79 10.36
C VAL A 130 -1.25 -8.95 10.02
N LYS A 131 -1.92 -9.95 10.59
CA LYS A 131 -3.37 -10.14 10.41
C LYS A 131 -4.17 -8.98 11.02
N GLY A 132 -3.77 -8.50 12.20
CA GLY A 132 -4.37 -7.33 12.85
C GLY A 132 -4.21 -6.06 12.02
N PHE A 133 -3.00 -5.81 11.50
CA PHE A 133 -2.74 -4.73 10.55
C PHE A 133 -3.62 -4.84 9.29
N GLU A 134 -3.71 -6.02 8.69
CA GLU A 134 -4.52 -6.26 7.50
C GLU A 134 -6.01 -6.00 7.76
N ASN A 135 -6.53 -6.47 8.89
CA ASN A 135 -7.92 -6.24 9.30
C ASN A 135 -8.21 -4.73 9.47
N ARG A 136 -7.38 -3.99 10.21
CA ARG A 136 -7.55 -2.54 10.37
C ARG A 136 -7.57 -1.81 9.03
N ARG A 137 -6.63 -2.16 8.15
CA ARG A 137 -6.52 -1.58 6.82
C ARG A 137 -7.75 -1.89 5.96
N LEU A 138 -8.30 -3.10 6.03
CA LEU A 138 -9.54 -3.46 5.33
C LEU A 138 -10.74 -2.66 5.85
N LEU A 139 -10.87 -2.53 7.17
CA LEU A 139 -11.92 -1.71 7.79
C LEU A 139 -11.84 -0.25 7.35
N GLU A 140 -10.64 0.36 7.33
CA GLU A 140 -10.45 1.72 6.82
C GLU A 140 -10.82 1.86 5.35
N LEU A 141 -10.51 0.86 4.52
CA LEU A 141 -10.85 0.87 3.09
C LEU A 141 -12.36 0.71 2.86
N ASP A 142 -13.02 -0.16 3.63
CA ASP A 142 -14.45 -0.37 3.57
C ASP A 142 -15.20 0.89 4.07
N ALA A 143 -14.74 1.51 5.17
CA ALA A 143 -15.29 2.78 5.66
C ALA A 143 -15.21 3.90 4.61
N ARG A 144 -14.03 4.11 4.00
CA ARG A 144 -13.88 5.08 2.90
C ARG A 144 -14.77 4.78 1.71
N ARG A 145 -14.98 3.50 1.41
CA ARG A 145 -15.88 3.09 0.33
C ARG A 145 -17.32 3.44 0.68
N ASP A 146 -17.75 3.23 1.91
CA ASP A 146 -19.11 3.53 2.34
C ASP A 146 -19.35 5.04 2.43
N GLU A 147 -18.36 5.84 2.88
CA GLU A 147 -18.38 7.30 2.79
C GLU A 147 -18.58 7.78 1.33
N LEU A 148 -17.88 7.16 0.37
CA LEU A 148 -18.04 7.49 -1.05
C LEU A 148 -19.41 7.11 -1.61
N LYS A 149 -20.02 6.02 -1.13
CA LYS A 149 -21.40 5.65 -1.52
C LYS A 149 -22.45 6.55 -0.87
N ALA A 150 -22.21 6.97 0.37
CA ALA A 150 -23.11 7.84 1.12
C ALA A 150 -23.09 9.28 0.61
N ARG A 151 -22.05 9.68 -0.14
CA ARG A 151 -21.99 10.99 -0.78
C ARG A 151 -23.22 11.18 -1.68
N PRO A 152 -24.04 12.22 -1.47
CA PRO A 152 -25.20 12.45 -2.30
C PRO A 152 -24.75 12.62 -3.76
N PRO A 153 -25.47 12.02 -4.73
CA PRO A 153 -25.19 12.24 -6.13
C PRO A 153 -25.24 13.73 -6.41
N ALA A 154 -24.31 14.25 -7.20
CA ALA A 154 -24.28 15.66 -7.54
C ALA A 154 -25.62 16.05 -8.17
N ALA A 155 -26.40 16.90 -7.49
CA ALA A 155 -27.63 17.47 -8.00
C ALA A 155 -27.27 18.44 -9.13
N ILE A 156 -27.24 17.92 -10.36
CA ILE A 156 -26.95 18.71 -11.55
C ILE A 156 -28.24 18.73 -12.35
N SER A 157 -28.82 19.92 -12.52
CA SER A 157 -29.96 20.11 -13.40
C SER A 157 -29.49 20.01 -14.85
N TYR A 158 -30.11 19.11 -15.61
CA TYR A 158 -29.85 18.93 -17.02
C TYR A 158 -30.94 19.67 -17.81
N ASN A 159 -30.55 20.53 -18.74
CA ASN A 159 -31.49 21.06 -19.73
C ASN A 159 -31.34 20.22 -21.01
N TYR A 160 -32.23 19.24 -21.18
CA TYR A 160 -32.17 18.27 -22.26
C TYR A 160 -33.26 18.58 -23.29
N VAL A 161 -32.86 19.13 -24.43
CA VAL A 161 -33.78 19.49 -25.51
C VAL A 161 -33.32 18.78 -26.77
N ASN A 162 -34.23 18.04 -27.41
CA ASN A 162 -34.00 17.34 -28.69
C ASN A 162 -32.72 16.47 -28.72
N GLY A 163 -32.40 15.76 -27.63
CA GLY A 163 -31.25 14.87 -27.58
C GLY A 163 -29.92 15.54 -27.20
N VAL A 164 -29.94 16.84 -26.88
CA VAL A 164 -28.75 17.65 -26.60
C VAL A 164 -28.86 18.32 -25.24
N LEU A 165 -27.76 18.28 -24.47
CA LEU A 165 -27.60 19.01 -23.21
C LEU A 165 -27.05 20.41 -23.50
N SER A 166 -27.77 21.44 -23.07
CA SER A 166 -27.32 22.83 -23.19
C SER A 166 -26.79 23.38 -21.87
N CYS A 167 -25.69 24.13 -21.92
CA CYS A 167 -25.19 24.86 -20.76
C CYS A 167 -25.98 26.17 -20.56
N PRO A 168 -26.39 26.51 -19.32
CA PRO A 168 -27.06 27.79 -19.06
C PRO A 168 -26.09 28.98 -18.99
N GLN A 169 -24.78 28.74 -18.86
CA GLN A 169 -23.75 29.79 -18.68
C GLN A 169 -22.92 30.05 -19.94
N CYS A 170 -23.07 29.23 -20.99
CA CYS A 170 -22.39 29.43 -22.26
C CYS A 170 -23.13 28.73 -23.42
N VAL A 171 -22.73 29.03 -24.65
CA VAL A 171 -23.37 28.52 -25.89
C VAL A 171 -22.93 27.08 -26.24
N ARG A 172 -22.39 26.31 -25.28
CA ARG A 172 -21.90 24.95 -25.55
C ARG A 172 -23.01 23.91 -25.41
N PHE A 173 -22.96 22.94 -26.31
CA PHE A 173 -23.85 21.80 -26.38
C PHE A 173 -23.09 20.49 -26.15
N PHE A 174 -23.74 19.54 -25.48
CA PHE A 174 -23.14 18.25 -25.13
C PHE A 174 -24.09 17.11 -25.48
N THR A 175 -23.56 16.01 -26.00
CA THR A 175 -24.33 14.78 -26.27
C THR A 175 -24.33 13.82 -25.07
N ASN A 176 -23.38 13.98 -24.15
CA ASN A 176 -23.16 13.08 -23.02
C ASN A 176 -23.13 13.82 -21.68
N LYS A 177 -23.78 13.21 -20.68
CA LYS A 177 -23.88 13.77 -19.31
C LYS A 177 -22.51 13.98 -18.68
N ILE A 178 -21.54 13.10 -18.93
CA ILE A 178 -20.19 13.20 -18.36
C ILE A 178 -19.47 14.46 -18.87
N GLY A 179 -19.57 14.75 -20.16
CA GLY A 179 -18.98 15.95 -20.76
C GLY A 179 -19.59 17.23 -20.18
N TYR A 180 -20.92 17.26 -20.10
CA TYR A 180 -21.68 18.35 -19.48
C TYR A 180 -21.28 18.59 -18.01
N ILE A 181 -21.20 17.54 -17.19
CA ILE A 181 -20.84 17.65 -15.76
C ILE A 181 -19.41 18.16 -15.58
N SER A 182 -18.46 17.68 -16.38
CA SER A 182 -17.07 18.15 -16.34
C SER A 182 -16.97 19.64 -16.67
N HIS A 183 -17.73 20.06 -17.68
CA HIS A 183 -17.82 21.46 -18.10
C HIS A 183 -18.46 22.36 -17.04
N MET A 184 -19.58 21.94 -16.43
CA MET A 184 -20.22 22.68 -15.33
C MET A 184 -19.29 22.87 -14.13
N ARG A 185 -18.43 21.88 -13.83
CA ARG A 185 -17.40 22.01 -12.78
C ARG A 185 -16.31 23.02 -13.14
N ALA A 186 -16.02 23.23 -14.42
CA ALA A 186 -15.04 24.23 -14.85
C ALA A 186 -15.58 25.65 -14.62
N HIS A 187 -16.85 25.88 -14.94
CA HIS A 187 -17.53 27.14 -14.62
C HIS A 187 -17.56 27.44 -13.12
N GLN A 188 -17.86 26.45 -12.28
CA GLN A 188 -17.84 26.60 -10.81
C GLN A 188 -16.46 26.96 -10.24
N ARG A 189 -15.38 26.66 -10.95
CA ARG A 189 -14.02 27.06 -10.54
C ARG A 189 -13.72 28.50 -10.94
N GLN A 190 -14.20 28.93 -12.11
CA GLN A 190 -14.04 30.30 -12.60
C GLN A 190 -14.87 31.31 -11.81
N SER A 191 -16.04 30.92 -11.31
CA SER A 191 -16.89 31.79 -10.48
C SER A 191 -16.41 31.94 -9.02
N ARG A 192 -15.32 31.27 -8.64
CA ARG A 192 -14.75 31.27 -7.28
C ARG A 192 -13.41 32.01 -7.18
N SER A 193 -12.90 32.54 -8.29
CA SER A 193 -11.77 33.47 -8.35
C SER A 193 -12.29 34.89 -8.45
#